data_AF-A0A7K2KIL0-F1
#
_entry.id   AF-A0A7K2KIL0-F1
#
_cell.length_a   1.000
_cell.length_b   1.000
_cell.length_c   1.000
_cell.angle_alpha   90.00
_cell.angle_beta   90.00
_cell.angle_gamma   90.00
#
_symmetry.space_group_name_H-M   'P 1'
#
loop_
_entity.id
_entity.type
_entity.pdbx_description
1 polymer ?
#
loop_
_entity_poly.entity_id
_entity_poly.type
_entity_poly.pdbx_seq_one_letter_code
_entity_poly.pdbx_strand_id
1 'polypeptide(L)'
;ADGGPDPTGALHRLATAPDHPTTAPDHPATAPHRPAGDHIVLINPNTSAATTAMMTTIARRALGGGGRSVRGVTADRGPGMLT
;
A
#
# COMPACT_ATOMS: atom_id res chain seq x y z
N ALA A 1 31.66 4.51 44.08
CA ALA A 1 30.77 3.64 43.28
C ALA A 1 29.59 4.49 42.86
N ASP A 2 29.52 4.81 41.57
CA ASP A 2 28.29 5.27 40.91
C ASP A 2 28.48 5.03 39.41
N GLY A 3 28.18 3.79 39.00
CA GLY A 3 28.24 3.35 37.62
C GLY A 3 26.93 3.72 36.94
N GLY A 4 26.93 4.82 36.19
CA GLY A 4 25.83 5.18 35.30
C GLY A 4 25.72 4.16 34.15
N PRO A 5 24.50 3.83 33.69
CA PRO A 5 24.31 2.79 32.68
C PRO A 5 24.90 3.20 31.32
N ASP A 6 25.68 2.28 30.76
CA ASP A 6 26.27 2.33 29.41
C ASP A 6 25.18 2.49 28.33
N PRO A 7 25.21 3.57 27.51
CA PRO A 7 24.20 3.81 26.48
C PRO A 7 24.28 2.84 25.29
N THR A 8 25.25 1.94 25.25
CA THR A 8 25.47 1.00 24.15
C THR A 8 24.55 -0.24 24.22
N GLY A 9 23.90 -0.49 25.37
CA GLY A 9 23.08 -1.70 25.59
C GLY A 9 21.64 -1.67 25.03
N ALA A 10 21.14 -0.52 24.56
CA ALA A 10 19.73 -0.36 24.16
C ALA A 10 19.44 -0.74 22.69
N LEU A 11 20.46 -1.05 21.89
CA LEU A 11 20.30 -1.33 20.45
C LEU A 11 20.33 -2.83 20.07
N HIS A 12 20.29 -3.75 21.04
CA HIS A 12 20.47 -5.19 20.77
C HIS A 12 19.33 -6.11 21.27
N ARG A 13 18.09 -5.60 21.42
CA ARG A 13 16.99 -6.38 22.07
C ARG A 13 15.68 -6.52 21.32
N LEU A 14 15.64 -6.30 20.00
CA LEU A 14 14.50 -6.72 19.15
C LEU A 14 14.91 -7.59 17.96
N ALA A 15 16.05 -8.28 18.07
CA ALA A 15 16.42 -9.38 17.19
C ALA A 15 16.49 -10.65 18.05
N THR A 16 15.37 -11.38 18.14
CA THR A 16 15.22 -12.85 18.36
C THR A 16 13.95 -13.20 19.12
N ALA A 17 12.99 -13.84 18.42
CA ALA A 17 12.12 -14.95 18.86
C ALA A 17 10.97 -15.13 17.85
N PRO A 18 10.39 -16.35 17.73
CA PRO A 18 11.03 -17.63 17.39
C PRO A 18 10.42 -18.22 16.10
N ASP A 19 11.10 -19.18 15.48
CA ASP A 19 10.55 -20.03 14.42
C ASP A 19 9.25 -20.70 14.89
N HIS A 20 8.15 -20.45 14.18
CA HIS A 20 6.90 -21.18 14.37
C HIS A 20 6.74 -22.16 13.22
N PRO A 21 6.93 -23.48 13.43
CA PRO A 21 6.51 -24.46 12.45
C PRO A 21 5.00 -24.62 12.59
N THR A 22 4.26 -24.17 11.58
CA THR A 22 2.89 -24.63 11.36
C THR A 22 2.89 -25.31 9.99
N THR A 23 2.97 -26.63 10.02
CA THR A 23 2.67 -27.48 8.86
C THR A 23 1.20 -27.27 8.53
N ALA A 24 0.90 -26.47 7.50
CA ALA A 24 -0.44 -26.34 6.97
C ALA A 24 -0.86 -27.66 6.29
N PRO A 25 -2.14 -28.06 6.37
CA PRO A 25 -2.62 -29.31 5.77
C PRO A 25 -2.55 -29.24 4.24
N ASP A 26 -2.24 -30.38 3.61
CA ASP A 26 -2.24 -30.60 2.15
C ASP A 26 -3.52 -30.02 1.53
N HIS A 27 -3.42 -28.83 0.94
CA HIS A 27 -4.47 -28.27 0.10
C HIS A 27 -4.35 -28.89 -1.30
N PRO A 28 -5.45 -29.36 -1.90
CA PRO A 28 -5.43 -29.80 -3.30
C PRO A 28 -4.92 -28.63 -4.15
N ALA A 29 -4.00 -28.91 -5.07
CA ALA A 29 -3.38 -27.90 -5.92
C ALA A 29 -4.44 -27.11 -6.69
N THR A 30 -4.84 -25.97 -6.14
CA THR A 30 -5.68 -25.00 -6.86
C THR A 30 -4.84 -24.53 -8.04
N ALA A 31 -5.37 -24.68 -9.24
CA ALA A 31 -4.78 -24.10 -10.44
C ALA A 31 -4.36 -22.64 -10.14
N PRO A 32 -3.20 -22.18 -10.64
CA PRO A 32 -2.68 -20.88 -10.25
C PRO A 32 -3.76 -19.81 -10.47
N HIS A 33 -4.19 -19.18 -9.37
CA HIS A 33 -5.01 -17.99 -9.44
C HIS A 33 -4.19 -16.95 -10.18
N ARG A 34 -4.44 -16.77 -11.48
CA ARG A 34 -3.85 -15.65 -12.22
C ARG A 34 -4.41 -14.41 -11.55
N PRO A 35 -3.61 -13.63 -10.80
CA PRO A 35 -4.17 -12.46 -10.15
C PRO A 35 -4.75 -11.59 -11.25
N ALA A 36 -6.05 -11.33 -11.19
CA ALA A 36 -6.64 -10.23 -11.94
C ALA A 36 -5.78 -9.01 -11.58
N GLY A 37 -5.13 -8.39 -12.57
CA GLY A 37 -4.06 -7.41 -12.30
C GLY A 37 -4.49 -6.35 -11.30
N ASP A 38 -3.56 -5.91 -10.45
CA ASP A 38 -3.86 -5.00 -9.32
C ASP A 38 -4.73 -3.82 -9.77
N HIS A 39 -5.85 -3.60 -9.06
CA HIS A 39 -6.78 -2.50 -9.33
C HIS A 39 -6.63 -1.38 -8.31
N ILE A 40 -6.38 -0.17 -8.79
CA ILE A 40 -6.16 1.02 -7.96
C ILE A 40 -7.32 1.99 -8.13
N VAL A 41 -7.92 2.38 -7.02
CA VAL A 41 -8.93 3.44 -6.97
C VAL A 41 -8.26 4.73 -6.49
N LEU A 42 -8.28 5.74 -7.34
CA LEU A 42 -7.74 7.07 -7.04
C LEU A 42 -8.89 8.04 -6.77
N ILE A 43 -9.01 8.50 -5.52
CA ILE A 43 -10.10 9.36 -5.08
C ILE A 43 -9.63 10.80 -5.01
N ASN A 44 -10.29 11.67 -5.75
CA ASN A 44 -10.18 13.11 -5.60
C ASN A 44 -11.26 13.60 -4.61
N PRO A 45 -10.89 14.13 -3.43
CA PRO A 45 -11.86 14.54 -2.41
C PRO A 45 -12.58 15.86 -2.73
N ASN A 46 -12.17 16.57 -3.79
CA ASN A 46 -12.89 17.74 -4.29
C ASN A 46 -13.79 17.38 -5.48
N THR A 47 -14.66 18.30 -5.86
CA THR A 47 -15.65 18.10 -6.93
C THR A 47 -15.10 18.34 -8.35
N SER A 48 -13.80 18.61 -8.50
CA SER A 48 -13.18 18.89 -9.81
C SER A 48 -12.90 17.61 -10.58
N ALA A 49 -13.70 17.35 -11.63
CA ALA A 49 -13.44 16.25 -12.56
C ALA A 49 -12.11 16.41 -13.33
N ALA A 50 -11.69 17.65 -13.60
CA ALA A 50 -10.41 17.93 -14.26
C ALA A 50 -9.23 17.48 -13.40
N THR A 51 -9.29 17.71 -12.10
CA THR A 51 -8.28 17.23 -11.14
C THR A 51 -8.22 15.71 -11.12
N THR A 52 -9.39 15.03 -11.09
CA THR A 52 -9.47 13.57 -11.18
C THR A 52 -8.81 13.03 -12.45
N ALA A 53 -9.07 13.65 -13.61
CA ALA A 53 -8.50 13.25 -14.89
C ALA A 53 -6.97 13.43 -14.92
N MET A 54 -6.48 14.57 -14.40
CA MET A 54 -5.04 14.84 -14.28
C MET A 54 -4.34 13.82 -13.39
N MET A 55 -4.84 13.59 -12.17
CA MET A 55 -4.25 12.63 -11.24
C MET A 55 -4.30 11.20 -11.80
N THR A 56 -5.40 10.82 -12.47
CA THR A 56 -5.51 9.50 -13.13
C THR A 56 -4.45 9.34 -14.22
N THR A 57 -4.19 10.40 -14.99
CA THR A 57 -3.15 10.40 -16.02
C THR A 57 -1.75 10.24 -15.42
N ILE A 58 -1.46 10.96 -14.34
CA ILE A 58 -0.18 10.86 -13.62
C ILE A 58 0.00 9.45 -13.06
N ALA A 59 -1.01 8.91 -12.38
CA ALA A 59 -0.96 7.57 -11.79
C ALA A 59 -0.71 6.48 -12.85
N ARG A 60 -1.43 6.53 -13.98
CA ARG A 60 -1.21 5.59 -15.09
C ARG A 60 0.20 5.66 -15.65
N ARG A 61 0.77 6.87 -15.80
CA ARG A 61 2.16 7.04 -16.26
C ARG A 61 3.16 6.49 -15.24
N ALA A 62 2.96 6.78 -13.95
CA ALA A 62 3.87 6.36 -12.89
C ALA A 62 3.91 4.84 -12.69
N LEU A 63 2.77 4.15 -12.86
CA LEU A 63 2.67 2.71 -12.64
C LEU A 63 3.33 1.86 -13.72
N GLY A 64 3.62 2.45 -14.89
CA GLY A 64 4.09 1.72 -16.07
C GLY A 64 3.06 0.71 -16.58
N GLY A 65 3.25 0.22 -17.81
CA GLY A 65 2.31 -0.70 -18.48
C GLY A 65 2.17 -2.11 -17.87
N GLY A 66 2.51 -2.29 -16.59
CA GLY A 66 2.57 -3.57 -15.88
C GLY A 66 1.22 -4.20 -15.52
N GLY A 67 0.18 -3.98 -16.33
CA GLY A 67 -1.13 -4.63 -16.16
C GLY A 67 -2.00 -4.14 -15.00
N ARG A 68 -1.58 -3.07 -14.29
CA ARG A 68 -2.37 -2.44 -13.23
C ARG A 68 -3.40 -1.50 -13.81
N SER A 69 -4.63 -1.56 -13.30
CA SER A 69 -5.72 -0.68 -13.75
C SER A 69 -5.95 0.45 -12.75
N VAL A 70 -6.24 1.65 -13.26
CA VAL A 70 -6.52 2.84 -12.44
C VAL A 70 -7.90 3.41 -12.76
N ARG A 71 -8.75 3.48 -11.73
CA ARG A 71 -10.05 4.15 -11.76
C ARG A 71 -10.00 5.44 -10.95
N GLY A 72 -10.18 6.57 -11.62
CA GLY A 72 -10.39 7.86 -10.96
C GLY A 72 -11.82 8.01 -10.45
N VAL A 73 -12.00 8.57 -9.26
CA VAL A 73 -13.29 8.88 -8.65
C VAL A 73 -13.28 10.34 -8.20
N THR A 74 -14.27 11.11 -8.67
CA THR A 74 -14.52 12.47 -8.20
C THR A 74 -15.59 12.42 -7.12
N ALA A 75 -15.43 13.21 -6.05
CA ALA A 75 -16.49 13.35 -5.06
C ALA A 75 -17.74 14.00 -5.68
N ASP A 76 -18.92 13.41 -5.46
CA ASP A 76 -20.19 13.96 -5.94
C ASP A 76 -20.60 15.25 -5.19
N ARG A 77 -20.18 15.36 -3.93
CA ARG A 77 -20.36 16.53 -3.06
C ARG A 77 -19.12 16.73 -2.21
N GLY A 78 -18.79 17.98 -1.95
CA GLY A 78 -17.59 18.33 -1.20
C GLY A 78 -17.15 19.76 -1.48
N PRO A 79 -15.97 20.15 -0.97
CA PRO A 79 -15.43 21.47 -1.24
C PRO A 79 -15.15 21.66 -2.72
N GLY A 80 -15.36 22.90 -3.18
CA GLY A 80 -14.79 23.35 -4.45
C GLY A 80 -13.27 23.31 -4.40
N MET A 81 -12.65 23.44 -5.57
CA MET A 81 -11.20 23.55 -5.65
C MET A 81 -10.74 24.84 -4.94
N LEU A 82 -9.65 24.74 -4.17
CA LEU A 82 -8.95 25.92 -3.64
C LEU A 82 -8.38 26.71 -4.82
N THR A 83 -8.74 27.98 -4.92
CA THR A 83 -8.25 28.92 -5.93
C THR A 83 -7.07 29.73 -5.41
#